data_AF-A0A1Q3CH06-F1
#
_entry.id   AF-A0A1Q3CH06-F1
#
_cell.length_a   1.000
_cell.length_b   1.000
_cell.length_c   1.000
_cell.angle_alpha   90.00
_cell.angle_beta   90.00
_cell.angle_gamma   90.00
#
_symmetry.space_group_name_H-M   'P 1'
#
loop_
_entity.id
_entity.type
_entity.pdbx_description
1 polymer ?
#
loop_
_entity_poly.entity_id
_entity_poly.type
_entity_poly.pdbx_seq_one_letter_code
_entity_poly.pdbx_strand_id
1 'polypeptide(L)'
;MFVRFTNIINSLQSLNKCYTNSEMVRKILRCLPKSWMPKVTAIEEAKDLNSFPLEELLGSLMTHEMIIKNHEDDEEQDKKKKKVIAFKSSTADSSEEDSGDEMALITRRFKNFLAKKKFGSKHFKKSIPSKSETKKEEIICFECNEPGHYKSECQRLKKAKETIKKNKAMLAT
;
A
#
# COMPACT_ATOMS: atom_id res chain seq x y z
N MET A 1 -8.50 24.05 9.59
CA MET A 1 -9.47 24.37 10.66
C MET A 1 -8.84 25.20 11.80
N PHE A 2 -7.64 24.84 12.26
CA PHE A 2 -7.01 25.41 13.46
C PHE A 2 -6.64 26.89 13.38
N VAL A 3 -6.11 27.37 12.25
CA VAL A 3 -5.75 28.81 12.09
C VAL A 3 -6.95 29.73 12.30
N ARG A 4 -8.14 29.36 11.78
CA ARG A 4 -9.36 30.15 12.01
C ARG A 4 -9.78 30.14 13.47
N PHE A 5 -9.66 29.00 14.16
CA PHE A 5 -9.96 28.90 15.58
C PHE A 5 -9.04 29.83 16.40
N THR A 6 -7.73 29.77 16.17
CA THR A 6 -6.75 30.64 16.86
C THR A 6 -7.02 32.13 16.61
N ASN A 7 -7.33 32.52 15.37
CA ASN A 7 -7.66 33.91 15.06
C ASN A 7 -8.91 34.40 15.81
N ILE A 8 -9.93 33.54 15.95
CA ILE A 8 -11.15 33.86 16.71
C ILE A 8 -10.83 34.00 18.19
N ILE A 9 -10.05 33.08 18.77
CA ILE A 9 -9.63 33.15 20.18
C ILE A 9 -8.84 34.42 20.45
N ASN A 10 -7.88 34.77 19.59
CA ASN A 10 -7.08 35.99 19.72
C ASN A 10 -7.96 37.25 19.64
N SER A 11 -8.94 37.27 18.72
CA SER A 11 -9.91 38.37 18.62
C SER A 11 -10.77 38.48 19.88
N LEU A 12 -11.21 37.35 20.45
CA LEU A 12 -12.00 37.34 21.68
C LEU A 12 -11.19 37.77 22.90
N GLN A 13 -9.91 37.40 22.95
CA GLN A 13 -8.99 37.84 24.00
C GLN A 13 -8.79 39.36 23.97
N SER A 14 -8.72 39.98 22.78
CA SER A 14 -8.68 41.44 22.64
C SER A 14 -9.94 42.15 23.15
N LEU A 15 -11.06 41.43 23.24
CA LEU A 15 -12.35 41.88 23.80
C LEU A 15 -12.51 41.50 25.28
N ASN A 16 -11.43 41.17 25.98
CA ASN A 16 -11.41 40.68 27.36
C ASN A 16 -12.21 39.38 27.60
N LYS A 17 -12.46 38.58 26.57
CA LYS A 17 -13.04 37.23 26.71
C LYS A 17 -11.96 36.18 26.51
N CYS A 18 -11.43 35.68 27.62
CA CYS A 18 -10.46 34.58 27.63
C CYS A 18 -11.17 33.25 27.82
N TYR A 19 -10.67 32.20 27.17
CA TYR A 19 -11.12 30.82 27.38
C TYR A 19 -10.00 30.02 28.02
N THR A 20 -10.36 29.20 28.99
CA THR A 20 -9.45 28.19 29.54
C THR A 20 -9.20 27.07 28.52
N ASN A 21 -8.11 26.33 28.67
CA ASN A 21 -7.81 25.19 27.81
C ASN A 21 -8.97 24.19 27.74
N SER A 22 -9.59 23.88 28.89
CA SER A 22 -10.73 22.96 28.96
C SER A 22 -11.93 23.44 28.13
N GLU A 23 -12.19 24.75 28.11
CA GLU A 23 -13.28 25.33 27.31
C GLU A 23 -12.96 25.32 25.83
N MET A 24 -11.70 25.61 25.46
CA MET A 24 -11.24 25.52 24.08
C MET A 24 -11.35 24.09 23.54
N VAL A 25 -10.91 23.10 24.29
CA VAL A 25 -11.02 21.67 23.97
C VAL A 25 -12.49 21.28 23.71
N ARG A 26 -13.39 21.58 24.66
CA ARG A 26 -14.83 21.28 24.50
C ARG A 26 -15.45 22.00 23.30
N LYS A 27 -15.06 23.24 23.02
CA LYS A 27 -15.55 24.00 21.86
C LYS A 27 -15.08 23.39 20.55
N ILE A 28 -13.81 23.01 20.45
CA ILE A 28 -13.28 22.35 19.24
C ILE A 28 -14.03 21.05 18.98
N LEU A 29 -14.17 20.18 19.99
CA LEU A 29 -14.86 18.90 19.84
C LEU A 29 -16.32 19.08 19.37
N ARG A 30 -17.03 20.10 19.88
CA ARG A 30 -18.40 20.43 19.44
C ARG A 30 -18.49 21.00 18.03
N CYS A 31 -17.43 21.60 17.52
CA CYS A 31 -17.39 22.21 16.19
C CYS A 31 -17.00 21.21 15.09
N LEU A 32 -16.65 19.96 15.43
CA LEU A 32 -16.25 18.95 14.45
C LEU A 32 -17.47 18.41 13.67
N PRO A 33 -17.29 18.03 12.39
CA PRO A 33 -18.35 17.41 11.58
C PRO A 33 -18.84 16.09 12.17
N LYS A 34 -20.06 15.68 11.84
CA LYS A 34 -20.66 14.41 12.33
C LYS A 34 -19.83 13.17 11.96
N SER A 35 -19.08 13.19 10.87
CA SER A 35 -18.17 12.09 10.50
C SER A 35 -17.05 11.86 11.52
N TRP A 36 -16.75 12.84 12.37
CA TRP A 36 -15.74 12.75 13.42
C TRP A 36 -16.29 12.24 14.75
N MET A 37 -17.60 11.99 14.87
CA MET A 37 -18.22 11.52 16.12
C MET A 37 -17.52 10.29 16.72
N PRO A 38 -17.13 9.24 15.96
CA PRO A 38 -16.42 8.10 16.55
C PRO A 38 -15.11 8.50 17.22
N LYS A 39 -14.38 9.46 16.64
CA LYS A 39 -13.13 9.98 17.20
C LYS A 39 -13.38 10.86 18.42
N VAL A 40 -14.44 11.68 18.41
CA VAL A 40 -14.85 12.51 19.56
C VAL A 40 -15.22 11.63 20.74
N THR A 41 -16.10 10.64 20.54
CA THR A 41 -16.51 9.70 21.59
C THR A 41 -15.31 8.97 22.18
N ALA A 42 -14.39 8.46 21.34
CA ALA A 42 -13.19 7.80 21.83
C ALA A 42 -12.28 8.73 22.67
N ILE A 43 -12.23 10.03 22.36
CA ILE A 43 -11.47 11.01 23.16
C ILE A 43 -12.18 11.28 24.49
N GLU A 44 -13.51 11.43 24.47
CA GLU A 44 -14.32 11.67 25.67
C GLU A 44 -14.30 10.49 26.63
N GLU A 45 -14.23 9.25 26.11
CA GLU A 45 -14.14 8.03 26.92
C GLU A 45 -12.72 7.80 27.47
N ALA A 46 -11.68 8.12 26.69
CA ALA A 46 -10.30 7.81 27.07
C ALA A 46 -9.62 8.90 27.91
N LYS A 47 -10.09 10.15 27.87
CA LYS A 47 -9.38 11.30 28.47
C LYS A 47 -10.31 12.28 29.18
N ASP A 48 -9.83 12.83 30.29
CA ASP A 48 -10.49 13.90 31.01
C ASP A 48 -10.33 15.25 30.30
N LEU A 49 -11.42 15.79 29.72
CA LEU A 49 -11.41 17.05 28.98
C LEU A 49 -10.97 18.29 29.79
N ASN A 50 -10.94 18.18 31.12
CA ASN A 50 -10.50 19.26 32.00
C ASN A 50 -8.98 19.34 32.14
N SER A 51 -8.28 18.20 32.06
CA SER A 51 -6.82 18.11 32.13
C SER A 51 -6.16 17.93 30.76
N PHE A 52 -6.96 17.65 29.72
CA PHE A 52 -6.46 17.35 28.40
C PHE A 52 -5.81 18.58 27.73
N PRO A 53 -4.50 18.54 27.40
CA PRO A 53 -3.81 19.67 26.79
C PRO A 53 -4.31 19.89 25.35
N LEU A 54 -4.40 21.17 24.98
CA LEU A 54 -4.95 21.58 23.69
C LEU A 54 -4.09 21.06 22.54
N GLU A 55 -2.77 21.13 22.68
CA GLU A 55 -1.80 20.71 21.66
C GLU A 55 -1.94 19.22 21.31
N GLU A 56 -2.22 18.39 22.32
CA GLU A 56 -2.41 16.95 22.12
C GLU A 56 -3.74 16.65 21.42
N LEU A 57 -4.81 17.40 21.73
CA LEU A 57 -6.06 17.35 20.97
C LEU A 57 -5.81 17.70 19.50
N LEU A 58 -5.13 18.82 19.25
CA LEU A 58 -4.84 19.30 17.90
C LEU A 58 -4.01 18.28 17.11
N GLY A 59 -2.99 17.69 17.73
CA GLY A 59 -2.17 16.64 17.12
C GLY A 59 -2.96 15.38 16.77
N SER A 60 -3.82 14.92 17.69
CA SER A 60 -4.70 13.76 17.47
C SER A 60 -5.68 14.00 16.31
N LEU A 61 -6.26 15.19 16.23
CA LEU A 61 -7.16 15.57 15.15
C LEU A 61 -6.43 15.68 13.81
N MET A 62 -5.27 16.33 13.76
CA MET A 62 -4.46 16.43 12.54
C MET A 62 -4.04 15.06 12.00
N THR A 63 -3.67 14.14 12.89
CA THR A 63 -3.28 12.78 12.52
C THR A 63 -4.45 12.02 11.90
N HIS A 64 -5.64 12.14 12.50
CA HIS A 64 -6.85 11.52 11.97
C HIS A 64 -7.26 12.09 10.61
N GLU A 65 -7.13 13.41 10.40
CA GLU A 65 -7.36 14.06 9.10
C GLU A 65 -6.42 13.49 8.03
N MET A 66 -5.14 13.32 8.35
CA MET A 66 -4.13 12.77 7.43
C MET A 66 -4.42 11.32 7.07
N ILE A 67 -4.87 10.50 8.04
CA ILE A 67 -5.24 9.09 7.80
C ILE A 67 -6.44 9.00 6.86
N ILE A 68 -7.49 9.79 7.09
CA ILE A 68 -8.68 9.81 6.22
C ILE A 68 -8.28 10.17 4.79
N LYS A 69 -7.50 11.23 4.62
CA LYS A 69 -7.06 11.69 3.30
C LYS A 69 -6.25 10.63 2.54
N ASN A 70 -5.33 9.95 3.22
CA ASN A 70 -4.54 8.88 2.61
C ASN A 70 -5.43 7.68 2.20
N HIS A 71 -6.44 7.33 3.01
CA HIS A 71 -7.37 6.25 2.69
C HIS A 71 -8.28 6.59 1.49
N GLU A 72 -8.67 7.86 1.33
CA GLU A 72 -9.41 8.34 0.16
C GLU A 72 -8.57 8.21 -1.14
N ASP A 73 -7.28 8.56 -1.09
CA ASP A 73 -6.36 8.42 -2.22
C ASP A 73 -6.15 6.94 -2.63
N ASP A 74 -6.05 6.03 -1.65
CA ASP A 74 -5.92 4.59 -1.89
C ASP A 74 -7.21 3.98 -2.45
N GLU A 75 -8.37 4.37 -1.92
CA GLU A 75 -9.67 3.96 -2.47
C GLU A 75 -9.89 4.45 -3.91
N GLU A 76 -9.43 5.66 -4.25
CA GLU A 76 -9.54 6.18 -5.60
C GLU A 76 -8.61 5.42 -6.57
N GLN A 77 -7.41 5.03 -6.13
CA GLN A 77 -6.53 4.17 -6.91
C GLN A 77 -7.11 2.76 -7.11
N ASP A 78 -7.72 2.17 -6.09
CA ASP A 78 -8.36 0.85 -6.21
C ASP A 78 -9.61 0.88 -7.08
N LYS A 79 -10.42 1.95 -7.01
CA LYS A 79 -11.54 2.18 -7.94
C LYS A 79 -11.04 2.37 -9.38
N LYS A 80 -9.88 2.99 -9.61
CA LYS A 80 -9.26 3.12 -10.94
C LYS A 80 -8.66 1.80 -11.45
N LYS A 81 -8.02 1.00 -10.59
CA LYS A 81 -7.51 -0.35 -10.95
C LYS A 81 -8.64 -1.33 -11.27
N LYS A 82 -9.79 -1.20 -10.60
CA LYS A 82 -11.01 -1.99 -10.91
C LYS A 82 -11.64 -1.66 -12.27
N LYS A 83 -11.37 -0.49 -12.86
CA LYS A 83 -11.89 -0.11 -14.20
C LYS A 83 -11.12 -0.74 -15.37
N VAL A 84 -9.99 -1.43 -15.15
CA VAL A 84 -9.19 -2.07 -16.23
C VAL A 84 -9.48 -3.57 -16.39
N ILE A 85 -10.45 -4.13 -15.67
CA ILE A 85 -10.89 -5.52 -15.88
C ILE A 85 -12.34 -5.52 -16.35
N ALA A 86 -12.52 -5.26 -17.64
CA ALA A 86 -13.79 -5.49 -18.31
C ALA A 86 -14.04 -7.01 -18.40
N PHE A 87 -14.62 -7.60 -17.36
CA PHE A 87 -15.35 -8.87 -17.47
C PHE A 87 -16.83 -8.51 -17.54
N LYS A 88 -17.43 -8.65 -18.73
CA LYS A 88 -18.89 -8.58 -18.88
C LYS A 88 -19.48 -9.79 -18.15
N SER A 89 -20.14 -9.57 -17.01
CA SER A 89 -21.19 -10.48 -16.55
C SER A 89 -22.52 -9.84 -16.92
N SER A 90 -23.31 -10.57 -17.70
CA SER A 90 -24.73 -10.28 -17.88
C SER A 90 -25.44 -10.52 -16.55
N THR A 91 -26.16 -9.49 -16.10
CA THR A 91 -27.05 -9.50 -14.94
C THR A 91 -28.24 -10.43 -15.17
N ALA A 92 -28.56 -11.26 -14.17
CA ALA A 92 -29.92 -11.63 -13.82
C ALA A 92 -29.94 -12.01 -12.33
N ASP A 93 -30.51 -11.10 -11.55
CA ASP A 93 -31.24 -11.22 -10.29
C ASP A 93 -30.93 -12.32 -9.25
N SER A 94 -30.79 -11.81 -8.03
CA SER A 94 -31.41 -12.29 -6.78
C SER A 94 -30.97 -13.60 -6.14
N SER A 95 -30.59 -13.41 -4.87
CA SER A 95 -30.77 -14.33 -3.74
C SER A 95 -29.74 -15.45 -3.53
N GLU A 96 -29.12 -15.35 -2.34
CA GLU A 96 -28.93 -16.41 -1.35
C GLU A 96 -28.25 -17.72 -1.79
N GLU A 97 -27.12 -18.01 -1.13
CA GLU A 97 -26.50 -19.32 -0.98
C GLU A 97 -25.90 -19.95 -2.25
N ASP A 98 -24.58 -19.80 -2.46
CA ASP A 98 -23.67 -20.95 -2.68
C ASP A 98 -22.20 -20.49 -2.81
N SER A 99 -21.41 -20.67 -1.74
CA SER A 99 -19.94 -20.49 -1.76
C SER A 99 -19.20 -21.71 -2.35
N GLY A 100 -19.90 -22.84 -2.48
CA GLY A 100 -19.35 -24.10 -2.98
C GLY A 100 -19.11 -24.12 -4.49
N ASP A 101 -20.06 -23.63 -5.28
CA ASP A 101 -19.96 -23.64 -6.75
C ASP A 101 -18.83 -22.74 -7.29
N GLU A 102 -18.49 -21.64 -6.62
CA GLU A 102 -17.39 -20.78 -7.05
C GLU A 102 -16.03 -21.51 -6.95
N MET A 103 -15.82 -22.26 -5.86
CA MET A 103 -14.59 -23.04 -5.66
C MET A 103 -14.49 -24.23 -6.63
N ALA A 104 -15.63 -24.84 -7.00
CA ALA A 104 -15.70 -25.90 -7.99
C ALA A 104 -15.35 -25.41 -9.41
N LEU A 105 -15.83 -24.22 -9.79
CA LEU A 105 -15.53 -23.60 -11.08
C LEU A 105 -14.06 -23.18 -11.21
N ILE A 106 -13.46 -22.66 -10.14
CA ILE A 106 -12.02 -22.35 -10.08
C ILE A 106 -11.19 -23.62 -10.24
N THR A 107 -11.54 -24.68 -9.50
CA THR A 107 -10.84 -25.98 -9.56
C THR A 107 -10.93 -26.61 -10.95
N ARG A 108 -12.08 -26.50 -11.62
CA ARG A 108 -12.29 -27.00 -12.99
C ARG A 108 -11.46 -26.23 -14.02
N ARG A 109 -11.36 -24.90 -13.89
CA ARG A 109 -10.49 -24.07 -14.74
C ARG A 109 -9.01 -24.40 -14.54
N PHE A 110 -8.57 -24.62 -13.30
CA PHE A 110 -7.19 -25.01 -13.00
C PHE A 110 -6.84 -26.41 -13.52
N LYS A 111 -7.75 -27.40 -13.39
CA LYS A 111 -7.56 -28.72 -13.99
C LYS A 111 -7.40 -28.66 -15.51
N ASN A 112 -8.20 -27.84 -16.20
CA ASN A 112 -8.10 -27.65 -17.64
C ASN A 112 -6.78 -26.99 -18.06
N PHE A 113 -6.26 -26.07 -17.26
CA PHE A 113 -4.96 -25.43 -17.49
C PHE A 113 -3.79 -26.42 -17.32
N LEU A 114 -3.84 -27.26 -16.28
CA LEU A 114 -2.82 -28.30 -16.05
C LEU A 114 -2.88 -29.42 -17.10
N ALA A 115 -4.08 -29.78 -17.58
CA ALA A 115 -4.26 -30.74 -18.65
C ALA A 115 -3.67 -30.25 -19.98
N LYS A 116 -3.79 -28.94 -20.29
CA LYS A 116 -3.18 -28.33 -21.48
C LYS A 116 -1.65 -28.30 -21.47
N LYS A 117 -1.00 -28.47 -20.31
CA LYS A 117 0.48 -28.52 -20.18
C LYS A 117 1.07 -29.91 -20.46
N LYS A 118 0.25 -30.97 -20.62
CA LYS A 118 0.73 -32.35 -20.87
C LYS A 118 0.93 -32.72 -22.33
N PHE A 119 0.83 -31.77 -23.27
CA PHE A 119 1.27 -31.97 -24.66
C PHE A 119 2.25 -30.88 -25.08
N GLY A 120 3.54 -31.22 -25.11
CA GLY A 120 4.55 -30.34 -25.69
C GLY A 120 5.88 -30.34 -24.96
N SER A 121 6.55 -31.49 -24.90
CA SER A 121 8.02 -31.51 -24.84
C SER A 121 8.53 -30.83 -26.11
N LYS A 122 8.85 -29.55 -26.05
CA LYS A 122 9.56 -28.83 -27.12
C LYS A 122 10.52 -27.84 -26.49
N HIS A 123 11.77 -28.31 -26.35
CA HIS A 123 13.01 -27.55 -26.40
C HIS A 123 12.85 -26.03 -26.40
N PHE A 124 13.03 -25.40 -25.22
CA PHE A 124 13.27 -23.98 -25.12
C PHE A 124 14.63 -23.66 -25.77
N LYS A 125 14.62 -23.37 -27.07
CA LYS A 125 15.70 -22.59 -27.69
C LYS A 125 15.62 -21.18 -27.10
N LYS A 126 16.58 -20.83 -26.25
CA LYS A 126 16.81 -19.45 -25.79
C LYS A 126 17.18 -18.61 -27.01
N SER A 127 16.18 -17.98 -27.65
CA SER A 127 16.41 -16.87 -28.57
C SER A 127 16.65 -15.62 -27.75
N ILE A 128 17.85 -15.07 -27.86
CA ILE A 128 18.21 -13.74 -27.38
C ILE A 128 17.37 -12.72 -28.19
N PRO A 129 16.61 -11.81 -27.58
CA PRO A 129 16.15 -10.62 -28.28
C PRO A 129 17.29 -9.62 -28.26
N SER A 130 17.93 -9.46 -29.41
CA SER A 130 18.76 -8.31 -29.69
C SER A 130 17.86 -7.09 -29.93
N LYS A 131 18.31 -5.96 -29.38
CA LYS A 131 17.98 -4.58 -29.78
C LYS A 131 16.63 -4.00 -29.28
N SER A 132 16.69 -3.34 -28.12
CA SER A 132 15.97 -2.09 -27.90
C SER A 132 16.95 -1.03 -27.40
N GLU A 133 17.21 -0.04 -28.25
CA GLU A 133 18.02 1.14 -27.96
C GLU A 133 17.31 1.99 -26.91
N THR A 134 17.68 1.83 -25.63
CA THR A 134 17.35 2.79 -24.58
C THR A 134 18.57 2.97 -23.69
N LYS A 135 19.25 4.10 -23.94
CA LYS A 135 20.13 4.88 -23.05
C LYS A 135 21.07 4.07 -22.15
N LYS A 136 22.31 3.96 -22.63
CA LYS A 136 23.50 3.42 -21.95
C LYS A 136 24.01 4.35 -20.83
N GLU A 137 23.16 4.68 -19.87
CA GLU A 137 23.60 5.38 -18.67
C GLU A 137 23.49 4.38 -17.50
N GLU A 138 24.67 3.81 -17.16
CA GLU A 138 25.02 3.12 -15.92
C GLU A 138 24.28 1.83 -15.56
N ILE A 139 24.35 0.80 -16.42
CA ILE A 139 24.10 -0.57 -15.95
C ILE A 139 25.30 -1.02 -15.11
N ILE A 140 25.24 -0.89 -13.80
CA ILE A 140 26.28 -1.32 -12.84
C ILE A 140 25.94 -2.73 -12.33
N CYS A 141 26.91 -3.63 -12.39
CA CYS A 141 26.77 -4.97 -11.84
C CYS A 141 26.77 -4.92 -10.30
N PHE A 142 25.65 -5.25 -9.66
CA PHE A 142 25.50 -5.28 -8.19
C PHE A 142 26.43 -6.25 -7.43
N GLU A 143 27.31 -6.98 -8.11
CA GLU A 143 28.25 -7.92 -7.47
C GLU A 143 29.72 -7.58 -7.67
N CYS A 144 30.10 -6.94 -8.78
CA CYS A 144 31.46 -6.41 -8.96
C CYS A 144 31.54 -4.88 -9.01
N ASN A 145 30.39 -4.20 -8.96
CA ASN A 145 30.23 -2.75 -9.09
C ASN A 145 30.84 -2.15 -10.36
N GLU A 146 31.05 -2.96 -11.40
CA GLU A 146 31.55 -2.51 -12.70
C GLU A 146 30.39 -2.23 -13.67
N PRO A 147 30.48 -1.16 -14.47
CA PRO A 147 29.46 -0.84 -15.47
C PRO A 147 29.51 -1.78 -16.68
N GLY A 148 28.40 -1.86 -17.42
CA GLY A 148 28.31 -2.51 -18.72
C GLY A 148 27.74 -3.93 -18.73
N HIS A 149 27.39 -4.51 -17.58
CA HIS A 149 26.75 -5.84 -17.51
C HIS A 149 25.84 -6.02 -16.29
N TYR A 150 24.84 -6.88 -16.42
CA TYR A 150 23.97 -7.28 -15.30
C TYR A 150 24.63 -8.38 -14.45
N LYS A 151 24.20 -8.53 -13.20
CA LYS A 151 24.65 -9.57 -12.27
C LYS A 151 24.65 -10.97 -12.89
N SER A 152 23.68 -11.30 -13.75
CA SER A 152 23.60 -12.58 -14.47
C SER A 152 24.78 -12.88 -15.40
N GLU A 153 25.50 -11.86 -15.86
CA GLU A 153 26.59 -11.98 -16.84
C GLU A 153 27.97 -11.75 -16.21
N CYS A 154 28.03 -11.46 -14.91
CA CYS A 154 29.26 -11.21 -14.18
C CYS A 154 30.22 -12.42 -14.22
N GLN A 155 31.43 -12.19 -14.77
CA GLN A 155 32.44 -13.24 -14.89
C GLN A 155 32.94 -13.75 -13.53
N ARG A 156 32.93 -12.90 -12.49
CA ARG A 156 33.30 -13.30 -11.12
C ARG A 156 32.34 -14.33 -10.55
N LEU A 157 31.04 -14.17 -10.78
CA LEU A 157 30.01 -15.13 -10.40
C LEU A 157 30.16 -16.48 -11.11
N LYS A 158 30.50 -16.46 -12.39
CA LYS A 158 30.73 -17.70 -13.16
C LYS A 158 31.91 -18.49 -12.60
N LYS A 159 33.03 -17.81 -12.30
CA LYS A 159 34.22 -18.44 -11.71
C LYS A 159 33.96 -18.97 -10.29
N ALA A 160 33.21 -18.24 -9.45
CA ALA A 160 32.84 -18.67 -8.10
C ALA A 160 31.92 -19.90 -8.11
N LYS A 161 30.96 -19.99 -9.05
CA LYS A 161 30.11 -21.18 -9.19
C LYS A 161 30.90 -22.41 -9.67
N GLU A 162 31.91 -22.22 -10.51
CA GLU A 162 32.78 -23.32 -10.94
C GLU A 162 33.71 -23.83 -9.84
N THR A 163 34.26 -22.96 -8.99
CA THR A 163 35.09 -23.39 -7.85
C THR A 163 34.26 -24.11 -6.79
N ILE A 164 33.03 -23.65 -6.50
CA ILE A 164 32.11 -24.36 -5.59
C ILE A 164 31.74 -25.75 -6.13
N LYS A 165 31.54 -25.87 -7.45
CA LYS A 165 31.22 -27.16 -8.09
C LYS A 165 32.40 -28.13 -8.05
N LYS A 166 33.64 -27.64 -8.22
CA LYS A 166 34.87 -28.45 -8.10
C LYS A 166 35.12 -28.91 -6.66
N ASN A 167 34.89 -28.05 -5.66
CA ASN A 167 35.07 -28.41 -4.25
C ASN A 167 34.03 -29.45 -3.77
N LYS A 168 32.79 -29.38 -4.27
CA LYS A 168 31.78 -30.42 -4.00
C LYS A 168 32.10 -31.77 -4.63
N ALA A 169 32.83 -31.81 -5.74
CA ALA A 169 33.27 -33.05 -6.36
C ALA A 169 34.45 -33.70 -5.61
N MET A 170 35.31 -32.91 -4.97
CA MET A 170 36.47 -33.38 -4.19
C MET A 170 36.11 -33.94 -2.80
N LEU A 171 34.95 -33.57 -2.24
CA LEU A 171 34.44 -34.05 -0.95
C LEU A 171 33.57 -35.32 -1.06
N ALA A 172 33.36 -35.82 -2.28
CA ALA A 172 32.52 -36.99 -2.58
C ALA A 172 33.35 -38.21 -3.05
N THR A 173 34.60 -38.31 -2.62
CA THR A 173 35.47 -39.50 -2.74
C THR A 173 36.01 -39.82 -1.36
#